data_AF-H1SJ92-F1
#
_entry.id   AF-H1SJ92-F1
#
_cell.length_a   1.000
_cell.length_b   1.000
_cell.length_c   1.000
_cell.angle_alpha   90.00
_cell.angle_beta   90.00
_cell.angle_gamma   90.00
#
_symmetry.space_group_name_H-M   'P 1'
#
loop_
_entity.id
_entity.type
_entity.pdbx_description
1 polymer ?
#
loop_
_entity_poly.entity_id
_entity_poly.type
_entity_poly.pdbx_seq_one_letter_code
_entity_poly.pdbx_strand_id
1 'polypeptide(L)'
;AMGHGYHRVSEKRLQAHTAANGADAPVITSAGALIDALKVIGAKRIAVVAPYMKPLTELVVDYIRNEGYEVVDWRALEIPDNLEVGRHDPAKLPGIV
;
A
#
# COMPACT_ATOMS: atom_id res chain seq x y z
N ALA A 1 -8.62 2.28 2.62
CA ALA A 1 -8.27 0.92 3.10
C ALA A 1 -9.49 0.27 3.74
N MET A 2 -9.69 -1.05 3.58
CA MET A 2 -10.82 -1.78 4.19
C MET A 2 -10.60 -2.08 5.70
N GLY A 3 -10.01 -1.12 6.44
CA GLY A 3 -9.64 -1.28 7.85
C GLY A 3 -8.27 -1.92 8.08
N HIS A 4 -7.78 -1.79 9.30
CA HIS A 4 -6.46 -2.27 9.74
C HIS A 4 -6.28 -3.79 9.53
N GLY A 5 -5.10 -4.22 9.09
CA GLY A 5 -4.75 -5.63 8.91
C GLY A 5 -5.51 -6.38 7.81
N TYR A 6 -6.35 -5.70 7.02
CA TYR A 6 -7.20 -6.36 6.02
C TYR A 6 -6.45 -7.16 4.94
N HIS A 7 -5.17 -6.85 4.67
CA HIS A 7 -4.37 -7.63 3.72
C HIS A 7 -4.34 -9.12 4.10
N ARG A 8 -4.16 -9.45 5.39
CA ARG A 8 -4.13 -10.83 5.90
C ARG A 8 -5.46 -11.55 5.69
N VAL A 9 -6.58 -10.82 5.86
CA VAL A 9 -7.94 -11.35 5.63
C VAL A 9 -8.15 -11.60 4.13
N SER A 10 -7.75 -10.65 3.29
CA SER A 10 -7.89 -10.74 1.84
C SER A 10 -7.06 -11.88 1.26
N GLU A 11 -5.79 -12.01 1.65
CA GLU A 11 -4.87 -13.06 1.22
C GLU A 11 -5.42 -14.44 1.59
N LYS A 12 -5.80 -14.64 2.87
CA LYS A 12 -6.38 -15.91 3.33
C LYS A 12 -7.66 -16.27 2.57
N ARG A 13 -8.54 -15.30 2.35
CA ARG A 13 -9.82 -15.53 1.64
C ARG A 13 -9.59 -15.91 0.18
N LEU A 14 -8.74 -15.17 -0.52
CA LEU A 14 -8.44 -15.42 -1.94
C LEU A 14 -7.71 -16.76 -2.12
N GLN A 15 -6.74 -17.08 -1.26
CA GLN A 15 -6.07 -18.37 -1.30
C GLN A 15 -7.06 -19.53 -1.08
N ALA A 16 -7.96 -19.41 -0.10
CA ALA A 16 -9.00 -20.42 0.13
C ALA A 16 -9.88 -20.65 -1.11
N HIS A 17 -10.20 -19.60 -1.87
CA HIS A 17 -10.93 -19.73 -3.14
C HIS A 17 -10.11 -20.43 -4.22
N THR A 18 -8.81 -20.13 -4.34
CA THR A 18 -7.93 -20.80 -5.32
C THR A 18 -7.82 -22.30 -5.03
N ALA A 19 -7.64 -22.66 -3.75
CA ALA A 19 -7.60 -24.05 -3.29
C ALA A 19 -8.94 -24.78 -3.53
N ALA A 20 -10.07 -24.14 -3.20
CA ALA A 20 -11.40 -24.70 -3.47
C ALA A 20 -11.68 -24.93 -4.96
N ASN A 21 -11.03 -24.15 -5.83
CA ASN A 21 -11.10 -24.32 -7.29
C ASN A 21 -10.14 -25.40 -7.83
N GLY A 22 -9.48 -26.18 -6.96
CA GLY A 22 -8.54 -27.23 -7.35
C GLY A 22 -7.20 -26.69 -7.88
N ALA A 23 -6.91 -25.41 -7.66
CA ALA A 23 -5.70 -24.73 -8.13
C ALA A 23 -5.13 -23.86 -7.01
N ASP A 24 -4.63 -24.50 -5.94
CA ASP A 24 -4.04 -23.78 -4.80
C ASP A 24 -2.89 -22.88 -5.29
N ALA A 25 -3.00 -21.59 -4.96
CA ALA A 25 -2.08 -20.57 -5.39
C ALA A 25 -1.71 -19.65 -4.22
N PRO A 26 -0.41 -19.38 -4.00
CA PRO A 26 0.01 -18.36 -3.05
C PRO A 26 -0.59 -17.00 -3.41
N VAL A 27 -1.18 -16.31 -2.42
CA VAL A 27 -1.75 -14.98 -2.60
C VAL A 27 -0.97 -13.97 -1.79
N ILE A 28 -0.55 -12.89 -2.46
CA ILE A 28 0.02 -11.69 -1.84
C ILE A 28 -0.82 -10.48 -2.24
N THR A 29 -0.82 -9.46 -1.40
CA THR A 29 -1.38 -8.14 -1.75
C THR A 29 -0.28 -7.09 -1.76
N SER A 30 -0.44 -6.02 -2.53
CA SER A 30 0.52 -4.90 -2.52
C SER A 30 0.68 -4.28 -1.13
N ALA A 31 -0.39 -4.24 -0.33
CA ALA A 31 -0.33 -3.75 1.05
C ALA A 31 0.48 -4.67 1.96
N GLY A 32 0.24 -5.99 1.93
CA GLY A 32 1.03 -6.97 2.69
C GLY A 32 2.50 -6.95 2.28
N ALA A 33 2.76 -6.97 0.97
CA ALA A 33 4.11 -6.93 0.42
C ALA A 33 4.89 -5.67 0.83
N LEU A 34 4.25 -4.50 0.88
CA LEU A 34 4.89 -3.27 1.36
C LEU A 34 5.32 -3.41 2.83
N ILE A 35 4.41 -3.88 3.70
CA ILE A 35 4.68 -4.05 5.13
C ILE A 35 5.78 -5.08 5.37
N ASP A 36 5.77 -6.18 4.63
CA ASP A 36 6.81 -7.20 4.70
C ASP A 36 8.16 -6.67 4.20
N ALA A 37 8.18 -5.93 3.11
CA ALA A 37 9.41 -5.33 2.57
C ALA A 37 10.04 -4.33 3.54
N LEU A 38 9.23 -3.47 4.19
CA LEU A 38 9.70 -2.53 5.20
C LEU A 38 10.36 -3.26 6.38
N LYS A 39 9.81 -4.41 6.79
CA LYS A 39 10.41 -5.26 7.82
C LYS A 39 11.73 -5.86 7.37
N VAL A 40 11.80 -6.37 6.14
CA VAL A 40 13.01 -6.97 5.55
C VAL A 40 14.16 -5.98 5.50
N ILE A 41 13.90 -4.72 5.11
CA ILE A 41 14.93 -3.67 5.05
C ILE A 41 15.23 -3.03 6.41
N GLY A 42 14.54 -3.43 7.48
CA GLY A 42 14.73 -2.88 8.83
C GLY A 42 14.29 -1.42 8.98
N ALA A 43 13.39 -0.93 8.12
CA ALA A 43 12.90 0.43 8.20
C ALA A 43 12.04 0.64 9.45
N LYS A 44 12.22 1.79 10.11
CA LYS A 44 11.39 2.20 11.26
C LYS A 44 10.65 3.51 11.01
N ARG A 45 11.27 4.38 10.21
CA ARG A 45 10.81 5.73 9.87
C ARG A 45 10.73 5.82 8.35
N ILE A 46 9.57 6.22 7.82
CA ILE A 46 9.33 6.26 6.38
C ILE A 46 8.64 7.56 5.96
N ALA A 47 8.91 8.00 4.73
CA ALA A 47 8.13 9.02 4.05
C ALA A 47 7.25 8.35 2.98
N VAL A 48 6.04 8.89 2.76
CA VAL A 48 5.07 8.30 1.81
C VAL A 48 4.68 9.31 0.74
N VAL A 49 4.90 8.98 -0.52
CA VAL A 49 4.32 9.72 -1.66
C VAL A 49 3.25 8.84 -2.28
N ALA A 50 2.03 9.36 -2.40
CA ALA A 50 0.92 8.63 -2.98
C ALA A 50 0.16 9.50 -3.99
N PRO A 51 -0.29 8.93 -5.12
CA PRO A 51 -1.00 9.71 -6.14
C PRO A 51 -2.46 10.00 -5.77
N TYR A 52 -2.96 9.37 -4.70
CA TYR A 52 -4.37 9.39 -4.34
C TYR A 52 -4.84 10.76 -3.83
N MET A 53 -6.17 10.96 -3.87
CA MET A 53 -6.82 12.05 -3.14
C MET A 53 -6.47 11.97 -1.65
N LYS A 54 -6.38 13.14 -1.01
CA LYS A 54 -5.94 13.25 0.39
C LYS A 54 -6.65 12.28 1.37
N PRO A 55 -7.99 12.10 1.34
CA PRO A 55 -8.65 11.18 2.27
C PRO A 55 -8.19 9.72 2.12
N LEU A 56 -7.91 9.26 0.89
CA LEU A 56 -7.40 7.91 0.67
C LEU A 56 -5.94 7.79 1.10
N THR A 57 -5.13 8.83 0.87
CA THR A 57 -3.73 8.86 1.32
C THR A 57 -3.64 8.81 2.85
N GLU A 58 -4.48 9.54 3.57
CA GLU A 58 -4.55 9.49 5.04
C GLU A 58 -4.87 8.07 5.53
N LEU A 59 -5.85 7.40 4.91
CA LEU A 59 -6.14 5.99 5.24
C LEU A 59 -4.94 5.05 5.02
N VAL A 60 -4.10 5.31 4.02
CA VAL A 60 -2.89 4.51 3.77
C VAL A 60 -1.81 4.84 4.81
N VAL A 61 -1.61 6.11 5.13
CA VAL A 61 -0.66 6.55 6.15
C VAL A 61 -1.02 5.95 7.51
N ASP A 62 -2.30 6.03 7.89
CA ASP A 62 -2.78 5.46 9.15
C ASP A 62 -2.71 3.93 9.16
N TYR A 63 -2.88 3.29 8.00
CA TYR A 63 -2.65 1.86 7.86
C TYR A 63 -1.21 1.48 8.19
N ILE A 64 -0.24 2.18 7.59
CA ILE A 64 1.19 1.89 7.80
C ILE A 64 1.60 2.18 9.25
N ARG A 65 1.08 3.28 9.84
CA ARG A 65 1.26 3.59 11.26
C ARG A 65 0.74 2.48 12.16
N ASN A 66 -0.45 1.96 11.87
CA ASN A 66 -1.04 0.85 12.63
C ASN A 66 -0.22 -0.45 12.50
N GLU A 67 0.51 -0.66 11.40
CA GLU A 67 1.43 -1.80 11.24
C GLU A 67 2.78 -1.60 11.96
N GLY A 68 2.93 -0.51 12.73
CA GLY A 68 4.05 -0.28 13.65
C GLY A 68 5.17 0.61 13.09
N TYR A 69 4.95 1.29 11.97
CA TYR A 69 5.95 2.17 11.35
C TYR A 69 5.68 3.65 11.65
N GLU A 70 6.74 4.42 11.87
CA GLU A 70 6.64 5.87 12.00
C GLU A 70 6.61 6.50 10.59
N VAL A 71 5.48 7.09 10.21
CA VAL A 71 5.38 7.89 8.99
C VAL A 71 5.75 9.34 9.31
N VAL A 72 6.95 9.76 8.90
CA VAL A 72 7.57 11.05 9.26
C VAL A 72 7.15 12.20 8.37
N ASP A 73 6.83 11.91 7.11
CA ASP A 73 6.27 12.87 6.17
C ASP A 73 5.42 12.12 5.13
N TRP A 74 4.46 12.81 4.53
CA TRP A 74 3.69 12.26 3.43
C TRP A 74 3.13 13.32 2.47
N ARG A 75 2.95 12.94 1.21
CA ARG A 75 2.37 13.78 0.15
C ARG A 75 1.31 13.01 -0.63
N ALA A 76 0.16 13.66 -0.82
CA ALA A 76 -0.88 13.26 -1.73
C ALA A 76 -0.77 14.11 -3.00
N LEU A 77 -0.66 13.49 -4.18
CA LEU A 77 -0.64 14.23 -5.45
C LEU A 77 -2.06 14.63 -5.91
N GLU A 78 -3.09 14.03 -5.29
CA GLU A 78 -4.50 14.34 -5.55
C GLU A 78 -4.89 14.24 -7.02
N ILE A 79 -4.45 13.16 -7.68
CA ILE A 79 -4.80 12.84 -9.07
C ILE A 79 -5.96 11.84 -9.04
N PRO A 80 -7.23 12.26 -9.30
CA PRO A 80 -8.39 11.38 -9.16
C PRO A 80 -8.52 10.37 -10.30
N ASP A 81 -8.03 10.69 -11.50
CA ASP A 81 -8.09 9.81 -12.67
C ASP A 81 -6.89 8.86 -12.71
N ASN A 82 -7.16 7.56 -12.67
CA ASN A 82 -6.13 6.52 -12.68
C ASN A 82 -5.32 6.50 -14.00
N LEU A 83 -5.88 6.97 -15.12
CA LEU A 83 -5.13 7.13 -16.36
C LEU A 83 -4.09 8.25 -16.25
N GLU A 84 -4.44 9.36 -15.58
CA GLU A 84 -3.52 10.46 -15.33
C GLU A 84 -2.46 10.09 -14.29
N VAL A 85 -2.79 9.24 -13.31
CA VAL A 85 -1.78 8.62 -12.43
C VAL A 85 -0.77 7.84 -13.27
N GLY A 86 -1.23 7.03 -14.23
CA GLY A 86 -0.36 6.27 -15.13
C GLY A 86 0.46 7.13 -16.09
N ARG A 87 0.04 8.38 -16.35
CA ARG A 87 0.74 9.36 -17.19
C ARG A 87 1.66 10.29 -16.40
N HIS A 88 1.64 10.23 -15.07
CA HIS A 88 2.47 11.09 -14.24
C HIS A 88 3.95 10.89 -14.55
N ASP A 89 4.66 11.98 -14.84
CA ASP A 89 6.09 11.95 -15.16
C ASP A 89 6.91 11.49 -13.93
N PRO A 90 7.53 10.30 -13.96
CA PRO A 90 8.26 9.77 -12.83
C PRO A 90 9.51 10.60 -12.48
N ALA A 91 10.04 11.41 -13.41
CA ALA A 91 11.17 12.29 -13.14
C ALA A 91 10.83 13.42 -12.14
N LYS A 92 9.54 13.67 -11.89
CA LYS A 92 9.09 14.65 -10.89
C LYS A 92 9.06 14.09 -9.47
N LEU A 93 9.02 12.75 -9.29
CA LEU A 93 8.91 12.11 -7.98
C LEU A 93 10.05 12.47 -7.00
N PRO A 94 11.34 12.49 -7.41
CA PRO A 94 12.42 12.81 -6.49
C PRO A 94 12.35 14.21 -5.86
N GLY A 95 11.56 15.13 -6.41
CA GLY A 95 11.41 16.49 -5.89
C GLY A 95 10.25 16.69 -4.92
N ILE A 96 9.53 15.63 -4.53
CA ILE A 96 8.27 15.74 -3.77
C ILE A 96 8.46 15.60 -2.25
N VAL A 97 9.55 14.97 -1.81
CA VAL A 97 9.90 14.69 -0.41
C VAL A 97 11.32 15.11 -0.08
#